data_AF-A0A959N3M5-F1
#
_entry.id   AF-A0A959N3M5-F1
#
_cell.length_a   1.000
_cell.length_b   1.000
_cell.length_c   1.000
_cell.angle_alpha   90.00
_cell.angle_beta   90.00
_cell.angle_gamma   90.00
#
_symmetry.space_group_name_H-M   'P 1'
#
loop_
_entity.id
_entity.type
_entity.pdbx_description
1 polymer ?
#
loop_
_entity_poly.entity_id
_entity_poly.type
_entity_poly.pdbx_seq_one_letter_code
_entity_poly.pdbx_strand_id
1 'polypeptide(L)'
;MKRIIEIFLVALLFSGISGCRVMYDVGDNLMRNFSTPAKIKNRIKDPIRPGVRLSALWIGHATVLLQMDDKVIMTDPFLTNHIAEIQMRIVEPGIDINDLKQCDIILLSHSHPDHVNFGSLEILEEKFPGAKLVFPEGIKEFLPKLDFTYVPLKISDYREKKYIGQTKIVDGVSITSVAAYHWGGRYGIDGLLWGYDGFCGFIIQYNGMTV
;
A
#
# COMPACT_ATOMS: atom_id res chain seq x y z
N MET A 1 8.33 39.84 -3.66
CA MET A 1 6.95 40.36 -3.51
C MET A 1 6.02 39.91 -4.65
N LYS A 2 6.29 40.22 -5.93
CA LYS A 2 5.39 39.85 -7.05
C LYS A 2 5.06 38.34 -7.14
N ARG A 3 6.07 37.46 -7.03
CA ARG A 3 5.88 35.99 -7.03
C ARG A 3 4.99 35.46 -5.90
N ILE A 4 5.04 36.07 -4.71
CA ILE A 4 4.23 35.64 -3.56
C ILE A 4 2.77 36.04 -3.77
N ILE A 5 2.55 37.21 -4.38
CA ILE A 5 1.21 37.71 -4.74
C ILE A 5 0.59 36.85 -5.84
N GLU A 6 1.37 36.41 -6.83
CA GLU A 6 0.91 35.49 -7.88
C GLU A 6 0.51 34.12 -7.32
N ILE A 7 1.30 33.55 -6.41
CA ILE A 7 0.96 32.29 -5.72
C ILE A 7 -0.33 32.44 -4.90
N PHE A 8 -0.48 33.56 -4.18
CA PHE A 8 -1.69 33.86 -3.41
C PHE A 8 -2.93 34.02 -4.31
N LEU A 9 -2.80 34.68 -5.46
CA LEU A 9 -3.89 34.87 -6.41
C LEU A 9 -4.33 33.55 -7.08
N VAL A 10 -3.39 32.67 -7.40
CA VAL A 10 -3.70 31.32 -7.93
C VAL A 10 -4.40 30.46 -6.88
N ALA A 11 -3.96 30.51 -5.62
CA ALA A 11 -4.63 29.82 -4.51
C ALA A 11 -6.05 30.35 -4.25
N LEU A 12 -6.26 31.67 -4.37
CA LEU A 12 -7.59 32.31 -4.27
C LEU A 12 -8.51 31.92 -5.43
N LEU A 13 -7.99 31.83 -6.66
CA LEU A 13 -8.76 31.36 -7.82
C LEU A 13 -9.20 29.90 -7.66
N PHE A 14 -8.34 29.03 -7.12
CA PHE A 14 -8.72 27.66 -6.78
C PHE A 14 -9.78 27.59 -5.67
N SER A 15 -9.73 28.50 -4.70
CA SER A 15 -10.68 28.56 -3.58
C SER A 15 -12.12 28.86 -3.98
N GLY A 16 -12.32 29.60 -5.09
CA GLY A 16 -13.65 29.94 -5.59
C GLY A 16 -14.36 28.80 -6.33
N ILE A 17 -13.61 27.82 -6.86
CA ILE A 17 -14.13 26.77 -7.76
C ILE A 17 -14.32 25.43 -7.03
N SER A 18 -13.53 25.17 -6.00
CA SER A 18 -13.44 23.84 -5.37
C SER A 18 -14.20 23.71 -4.04
N GLY A 19 -14.90 24.76 -3.60
CA GLY A 19 -15.69 24.76 -2.37
C GLY A 19 -14.83 24.77 -1.10
N CYS A 20 -15.42 25.20 0.02
CA CYS A 20 -14.70 25.34 1.29
C CYS A 20 -14.02 24.04 1.77
N ARG A 21 -14.57 22.88 1.38
CA ARG A 21 -14.05 21.57 1.78
C ARG A 21 -12.73 21.23 1.10
N VAL A 22 -12.56 21.53 -0.19
CA VAL A 22 -11.29 21.26 -0.88
C VAL A 22 -10.18 22.18 -0.36
N MET A 23 -10.49 23.45 -0.10
CA MET A 23 -9.52 24.37 0.52
C MET A 23 -9.14 23.94 1.93
N TYR A 24 -10.11 23.45 2.71
CA TYR A 24 -9.84 22.87 4.02
C TYR A 24 -8.96 21.64 3.90
N ASP A 25 -9.28 20.69 3.01
CA ASP A 25 -8.52 19.44 2.84
C ASP A 25 -7.10 19.70 2.32
N VAL A 26 -6.93 20.63 1.37
CA VAL A 26 -5.61 21.07 0.87
C VAL A 26 -4.82 21.76 1.98
N GLY A 27 -5.45 22.69 2.71
CA GLY A 27 -4.82 23.40 3.81
C GLY A 27 -4.41 22.48 4.95
N ASP A 28 -5.30 21.59 5.37
CA ASP A 28 -5.06 20.61 6.44
C ASP A 28 -3.95 19.62 6.04
N ASN A 29 -3.95 19.11 4.79
CA ASN A 29 -2.86 18.28 4.30
C ASN A 29 -1.52 19.02 4.24
N LEU A 30 -1.52 20.28 3.80
CA LEU A 30 -0.31 21.10 3.78
C LEU A 30 0.25 21.33 5.20
N MET A 31 -0.63 21.65 6.16
CA MET A 31 -0.23 21.88 7.54
C MET A 31 0.26 20.60 8.22
N ARG A 32 -0.32 19.44 7.89
CA ARG A 32 0.11 18.14 8.42
C ARG A 32 1.53 17.77 8.04
N ASN A 33 2.07 18.26 6.93
CA ASN A 33 3.48 18.05 6.57
C ASN A 33 4.47 18.62 7.58
N PHE A 34 4.03 19.53 8.45
CA PHE A 34 4.83 20.10 9.54
C PHE A 34 4.48 19.48 10.90
N SER A 35 3.71 18.39 10.92
CA SER A 35 3.27 17.69 12.14
C SER A 35 3.89 16.30 12.24
N THR A 36 3.87 15.70 13.43
CA THR A 36 4.20 14.28 13.63
C THR A 36 2.93 13.45 13.70
N PRO A 37 2.92 12.20 13.21
CA PRO A 37 1.75 11.33 13.33
C PRO A 37 1.36 11.14 14.79
N ALA A 38 0.06 11.04 15.05
CA ALA A 38 -0.43 10.75 16.39
C ALA A 38 0.11 9.40 16.87
N LYS A 39 0.58 9.35 18.12
CA LYS A 39 1.14 8.14 18.72
C LYS A 39 0.05 7.15 19.12
N ILE A 40 0.30 5.86 18.94
CA ILE A 40 -0.58 4.78 19.36
C ILE A 40 -0.19 4.36 20.78
N LYS A 41 -1.17 4.31 21.69
CA LYS A 41 -0.96 3.88 23.08
C LYS A 41 -0.63 2.39 23.18
N ASN A 42 -1.32 1.56 22.40
CA ASN A 42 -1.23 0.10 22.43
C ASN A 42 -0.76 -0.43 21.07
N ARG A 43 0.55 -0.39 20.81
CA ARG A 43 1.12 -1.01 19.60
C ARG A 43 1.09 -2.53 19.72
N ILE A 44 0.98 -3.20 18.57
CA ILE A 44 1.11 -4.65 18.45
C ILE A 44 2.56 -5.03 18.82
N LYS A 45 2.71 -5.93 19.80
CA LYS A 45 4.01 -6.44 20.28
C LYS A 45 4.29 -7.87 19.87
N ASP A 46 3.28 -8.72 19.95
CA ASP A 46 3.37 -10.14 19.57
C ASP A 46 2.40 -10.40 18.39
N PRO A 47 2.81 -10.05 17.16
CA PRO A 47 1.94 -10.14 16.00
C PRO A 47 1.61 -11.58 15.58
N ILE A 48 2.52 -12.52 15.83
CA ILE A 48 2.41 -13.92 15.42
C ILE A 48 2.12 -14.75 16.67
N ARG A 49 1.00 -15.49 16.65
CA ARG A 49 0.50 -16.20 17.83
C ARG A 49 0.59 -17.72 17.63
N PRO A 50 1.27 -18.47 18.52
CA PRO A 50 1.29 -19.92 18.46
C PRO A 50 -0.11 -20.53 18.56
N GLY A 51 -0.39 -21.55 17.76
CA GLY A 51 -1.69 -22.24 17.75
C GLY A 51 -2.84 -21.45 17.11
N VAL A 52 -2.59 -20.22 16.63
CA VAL A 52 -3.57 -19.45 15.86
C VAL A 52 -3.46 -19.81 14.39
N ARG A 53 -4.56 -20.28 13.82
CA ARG A 53 -4.64 -20.63 12.39
C ARG A 53 -4.84 -19.44 11.48
N LEU A 54 -5.65 -18.47 11.89
CA LEU A 54 -5.91 -17.26 11.13
C LEU A 54 -5.94 -16.05 12.06
N SER A 55 -5.18 -15.01 11.73
CA SER A 55 -5.35 -13.69 12.35
C SER A 55 -5.14 -12.59 11.32
N ALA A 56 -5.84 -11.47 11.49
CA ALA A 56 -5.67 -10.26 10.71
C ALA A 56 -5.46 -9.10 11.68
N LEU A 57 -4.27 -8.49 11.63
CA LEU A 57 -3.92 -7.33 12.45
C LEU A 57 -3.83 -6.10 11.57
N TRP A 58 -4.64 -5.10 11.88
CA TRP A 58 -4.65 -3.83 11.16
C TRP A 58 -3.50 -2.95 11.64
N ILE A 59 -2.53 -2.70 10.77
CA ILE A 59 -1.36 -1.85 11.04
C ILE A 59 -1.69 -0.38 10.74
N GLY A 60 -2.74 -0.12 9.96
CA GLY A 60 -3.22 1.21 9.58
C GLY A 60 -3.20 1.42 8.06
N HIS A 61 -4.12 2.23 7.56
CA HIS A 61 -4.41 2.36 6.12
C HIS A 61 -4.83 1.01 5.51
N ALA A 62 -4.29 0.62 4.35
CA ALA A 62 -4.48 -0.68 3.73
C ALA A 62 -3.48 -1.75 4.22
N THR A 63 -2.63 -1.42 5.20
CA THR A 63 -1.65 -2.37 5.74
C THR A 63 -2.29 -3.32 6.74
N VAL A 64 -2.43 -4.58 6.35
CA VAL A 64 -2.89 -5.68 7.18
C VAL A 64 -1.79 -6.73 7.25
N LEU A 65 -1.51 -7.19 8.47
CA LEU A 65 -0.66 -8.34 8.72
C LEU A 65 -1.56 -9.56 8.94
N LEU A 66 -1.49 -10.51 8.01
CA LEU A 66 -2.21 -11.77 8.04
C LEU A 66 -1.29 -12.87 8.53
N GLN A 67 -1.70 -13.59 9.57
CA GLN A 67 -1.11 -14.89 9.92
C GLN A 67 -2.05 -15.97 9.41
N MET A 68 -1.54 -16.90 8.60
CA MET A 68 -2.24 -18.10 8.12
C MET A 68 -1.39 -19.33 8.45
N ASP A 69 -1.73 -20.03 9.53
CA ASP A 69 -0.92 -21.07 10.18
C ASP A 69 0.53 -20.58 10.39
N ASP A 70 1.49 -21.14 9.65
CA ASP A 70 2.93 -20.80 9.70
C ASP A 70 3.34 -19.69 8.73
N LYS A 71 2.42 -19.14 7.93
CA LYS A 71 2.70 -18.07 6.96
C LYS A 71 2.27 -16.70 7.47
N VAL A 72 3.12 -15.71 7.24
CA VAL A 72 2.88 -14.30 7.56
C VAL A 72 2.90 -13.48 6.27
N ILE A 73 1.78 -12.82 5.98
CA ILE A 73 1.54 -12.07 4.74
C ILE A 73 1.23 -10.62 5.11
N MET A 74 1.88 -9.66 4.46
CA MET A 74 1.61 -8.24 4.66
C MET A 74 1.02 -7.62 3.39
N THR A 75 -0.13 -6.95 3.50
CA THR A 75 -0.72 -6.18 2.39
C THR A 75 -0.23 -4.75 2.41
N ASP A 76 0.00 -4.16 1.24
CA ASP A 76 0.20 -2.72 1.00
C ASP A 76 1.00 -2.03 2.12
N PRO A 77 2.27 -2.39 2.31
CA PRO A 77 3.04 -2.00 3.48
C PRO A 77 3.28 -0.50 3.51
N PHE A 78 2.76 0.14 4.55
CA PHE A 78 3.01 1.55 4.83
C PHE A 78 3.45 1.69 6.30
N LEU A 79 4.76 1.63 6.51
CA LEU A 79 5.46 1.59 7.80
C LEU A 79 6.26 2.87 8.10
N THR A 80 6.37 3.78 7.15
CA THR A 80 7.03 5.08 7.32
C THR A 80 6.04 6.15 7.78
N ASN A 81 6.53 7.34 8.17
CA ASN A 81 5.67 8.43 8.64
C ASN A 81 5.02 9.24 7.50
N HIS A 82 5.46 9.08 6.26
CA HIS A 82 5.02 9.89 5.12
C HIS A 82 4.75 9.06 3.87
N ILE A 83 3.74 9.49 3.10
CA ILE A 83 3.45 9.05 1.74
C ILE A 83 4.34 9.87 0.82
N ALA A 84 5.26 9.23 0.09
CA ALA A 84 6.16 9.85 -0.89
C ALA A 84 6.80 11.19 -0.44
N GLU A 85 7.12 11.32 0.85
CA GLU A 85 7.66 12.54 1.47
C GLU A 85 6.77 13.80 1.37
N ILE A 86 5.55 13.68 0.86
CA ILE A 86 4.65 14.80 0.55
C ILE A 86 3.41 14.85 1.43
N GLN A 87 3.08 13.77 2.15
CA GLN A 87 1.93 13.73 3.04
C GLN A 87 2.20 12.90 4.28
N MET A 88 2.10 13.51 5.45
CA MET A 88 2.28 12.82 6.73
C MET A 88 1.10 11.90 7.08
N ARG A 89 1.40 10.75 7.69
CA ARG A 89 0.38 9.88 8.28
C ARG A 89 -0.34 10.62 9.41
N ILE A 90 -1.64 10.37 9.52
CA ILE A 90 -2.46 10.87 10.64
C ILE A 90 -2.05 10.15 11.94
N VAL A 91 -1.81 8.85 11.86
CA VAL A 91 -1.44 7.98 12.99
C VAL A 91 -0.24 7.14 12.59
N GLU A 92 0.72 6.97 13.51
CA GLU A 92 1.87 6.10 13.31
C GLU A 92 1.45 4.64 12.99
N PRO A 93 2.33 3.80 12.42
CA PRO A 93 2.03 2.39 12.21
C PRO A 93 1.67 1.66 13.51
N GLY A 94 0.69 0.76 13.44
CA GLY A 94 0.19 -0.03 14.56
C GLY A 94 1.19 -1.06 15.12
N ILE A 95 2.33 -1.23 14.46
CA ILE A 95 3.41 -2.14 14.84
C ILE A 95 4.75 -1.42 14.76
N ASP A 96 5.66 -1.73 15.67
CA ASP A 96 7.08 -1.45 15.45
C ASP A 96 7.66 -2.57 14.58
N ILE A 97 8.32 -2.23 13.48
CA ILE A 97 8.88 -3.25 12.60
C ILE A 97 9.78 -4.22 13.36
N ASN A 98 10.46 -3.79 14.43
CA ASN A 98 11.31 -4.62 15.28
C ASN A 98 10.57 -5.77 15.99
N ASP A 99 9.28 -5.57 16.27
CA ASP A 99 8.41 -6.55 16.91
C ASP A 99 7.95 -7.65 15.92
N LEU A 100 7.98 -7.39 14.61
CA LEU A 100 7.70 -8.40 13.59
C LEU A 100 8.93 -9.31 13.39
N LYS A 101 8.75 -10.63 13.52
CA LYS A 101 9.84 -11.62 13.42
C LYS A 101 9.84 -12.42 12.12
N GLN A 102 8.76 -12.37 11.35
CA GLN A 102 8.59 -13.10 10.10
C GLN A 102 7.67 -12.32 9.18
N CYS A 103 7.98 -12.34 7.89
CA CYS A 103 7.11 -11.92 6.80
C CYS A 103 7.53 -12.71 5.57
N ASP A 104 6.65 -13.57 5.07
CA ASP A 104 6.96 -14.48 3.95
C ASP A 104 6.53 -13.88 2.62
N ILE A 105 5.40 -13.17 2.60
CA ILE A 105 4.79 -12.65 1.37
C ILE A 105 4.35 -11.21 1.60
N ILE A 106 4.66 -10.34 0.65
CA ILE A 106 4.20 -8.96 0.61
C ILE A 106 3.30 -8.81 -0.62
N LEU A 107 2.08 -8.34 -0.42
CA LEU A 107 1.10 -8.11 -1.48
C LEU A 107 0.97 -6.62 -1.77
N LEU A 108 1.13 -6.22 -3.04
CA LEU A 108 0.88 -4.85 -3.48
C LEU A 108 -0.34 -4.82 -4.40
N SER A 109 -1.38 -4.09 -4.01
CA SER A 109 -2.65 -4.03 -4.75
C SER A 109 -2.58 -3.14 -5.98
N HIS A 110 -1.93 -1.97 -5.90
CA HIS A 110 -1.77 -0.99 -6.99
C HIS A 110 -0.64 0.01 -6.69
N SER A 111 -0.17 0.77 -7.68
CA SER A 111 1.10 1.53 -7.60
C SER A 111 1.07 2.84 -6.80
N HIS A 112 -0.07 3.22 -6.23
CA HIS A 112 -0.20 4.48 -5.51
C HIS A 112 0.80 4.57 -4.34
N PRO A 113 1.36 5.75 -4.03
CA PRO A 113 2.42 5.86 -3.03
C PRO A 113 2.05 5.46 -1.59
N ASP A 114 0.76 5.44 -1.26
CA ASP A 114 0.21 4.99 0.03
C ASP A 114 0.02 3.47 0.10
N HIS A 115 0.11 2.76 -1.04
CA HIS A 115 0.09 1.30 -1.14
C HIS A 115 1.46 0.71 -1.51
N VAL A 116 2.24 1.45 -2.30
CA VAL A 116 3.63 1.16 -2.68
C VAL A 116 4.54 2.26 -2.11
N ASN A 117 4.81 2.14 -0.82
CA ASN A 117 5.70 3.02 -0.09
C ASN A 117 7.14 2.49 -0.15
N PHE A 118 8.02 3.18 -0.87
CA PHE A 118 9.38 2.71 -1.12
C PHE A 118 10.19 2.49 0.16
N GLY A 119 10.18 3.43 1.10
CA GLY A 119 10.88 3.25 2.38
C GLY A 119 10.34 2.05 3.20
N SER A 120 9.05 1.73 3.08
CA SER A 120 8.50 0.53 3.73
C SER A 120 8.99 -0.75 3.06
N LEU A 121 9.13 -0.76 1.74
CA LEU A 121 9.67 -1.90 1.00
C LEU A 121 11.16 -2.11 1.30
N GLU A 122 11.95 -1.03 1.37
CA GLU A 122 13.37 -1.09 1.74
C GLU A 122 13.56 -1.66 3.16
N ILE A 123 12.76 -1.17 4.13
CA ILE A 123 12.75 -1.69 5.51
C ILE A 123 12.42 -3.19 5.54
N LEU A 124 11.44 -3.62 4.75
CA LEU A 124 11.02 -5.02 4.69
C LEU A 124 12.04 -5.91 3.98
N GLU A 125 12.74 -5.41 2.97
CA GLU A 125 13.78 -6.15 2.26
C GLU A 125 14.99 -6.39 3.17
N GLU A 126 15.45 -5.35 3.84
CA GLU A 126 16.57 -5.46 4.78
C GLU A 126 16.25 -6.49 5.87
N LYS A 127 15.02 -6.47 6.37
CA LYS A 127 14.61 -7.32 7.48
C LYS A 127 14.22 -8.75 7.06
N PHE A 128 13.59 -8.90 5.91
CA PHE A 128 13.04 -10.15 5.41
C PHE A 128 13.45 -10.39 3.94
N PRO A 129 14.76 -10.54 3.65
CA PRO A 129 15.24 -10.65 2.27
C PRO A 129 14.72 -11.89 1.53
N GLY A 130 14.23 -12.91 2.26
CA GLY A 130 13.60 -14.10 1.70
C GLY A 130 12.17 -13.89 1.19
N ALA A 131 11.51 -12.80 1.59
CA ALA A 131 10.09 -12.55 1.32
C ALA A 131 9.82 -12.43 -0.18
N LYS A 132 8.61 -12.83 -0.58
CA LYS A 132 8.14 -12.76 -1.97
C LYS A 132 7.26 -11.54 -2.17
N LEU A 133 7.58 -10.72 -3.16
CA LEU A 133 6.80 -9.53 -3.49
C LEU A 133 5.82 -9.88 -4.62
N VAL A 134 4.53 -9.94 -4.31
CA VAL A 134 3.45 -10.30 -5.23
C VAL A 134 2.64 -9.05 -5.57
N PHE A 135 2.41 -8.82 -6.86
CA PHE A 135 1.80 -7.57 -7.33
C PHE A 135 1.22 -7.74 -8.73
N PRO A 136 0.23 -6.94 -9.17
CA PRO A 136 -0.22 -6.93 -10.55
C PRO A 136 0.87 -6.41 -11.49
N GLU A 137 1.05 -7.05 -12.64
CA GLU A 137 2.20 -6.84 -13.53
C GLU A 137 2.44 -5.37 -13.94
N GLY A 138 1.38 -4.56 -14.04
CA GLY A 138 1.46 -3.14 -14.35
C GLY A 138 2.21 -2.29 -13.31
N ILE A 139 2.41 -2.78 -12.08
CA ILE A 139 3.18 -2.05 -11.05
C ILE A 139 4.69 -2.15 -11.28
N LYS A 140 5.16 -3.16 -12.05
CA LYS A 140 6.59 -3.51 -12.14
C LYS A 140 7.49 -2.32 -12.48
N GLU A 141 7.05 -1.46 -13.39
CA GLU A 141 7.81 -0.29 -13.87
C GLU A 141 7.98 0.80 -12.81
N PHE A 142 7.17 0.78 -11.75
CA PHE A 142 7.21 1.74 -10.66
C PHE A 142 7.98 1.25 -9.43
N LEU A 143 8.36 -0.03 -9.38
CA LEU A 143 9.09 -0.57 -8.24
C LEU A 143 10.54 -0.09 -8.25
N PRO A 144 11.10 0.26 -7.09
CA PRO A 144 12.52 0.53 -7.00
C PRO A 144 13.31 -0.76 -7.25
N LYS A 145 14.63 -0.63 -7.40
CA LYS A 145 15.51 -1.81 -7.48
C LYS A 145 15.60 -2.42 -6.08
N LEU A 146 14.94 -3.55 -5.91
CA LEU A 146 14.89 -4.37 -4.71
C LEU A 146 15.30 -5.79 -5.11
N ASP A 147 15.99 -6.48 -4.21
CA ASP A 147 16.45 -7.87 -4.30
C ASP A 147 15.36 -8.91 -3.94
N PHE A 148 14.15 -8.48 -3.57
CA PHE A 148 13.01 -9.41 -3.42
C PHE A 148 12.82 -10.32 -4.64
N THR A 149 12.35 -11.54 -4.39
CA THR A 149 11.80 -12.35 -5.48
C THR A 149 10.45 -11.79 -5.93
N TYR A 150 10.42 -11.21 -7.13
CA TYR A 150 9.20 -10.65 -7.71
C TYR A 150 8.28 -11.72 -8.29
N VAL A 151 6.99 -11.63 -7.96
CA VAL A 151 5.93 -12.52 -8.42
C VAL A 151 4.80 -11.69 -9.05
N PRO A 152 4.95 -11.24 -10.31
CA PRO A 152 3.90 -10.48 -10.98
C PRO A 152 2.69 -11.36 -11.28
N LEU A 153 1.49 -10.82 -11.12
CA LEU A 153 0.21 -11.46 -11.45
C LEU A 153 -0.44 -10.75 -12.63
N LYS A 154 -0.96 -11.54 -13.59
CA LYS A 154 -1.90 -11.01 -14.57
C LYS A 154 -3.22 -10.68 -13.88
N ILE A 155 -3.79 -9.52 -14.21
CA ILE A 155 -5.07 -9.09 -13.67
C ILE A 155 -6.21 -9.38 -14.64
N SER A 156 -7.42 -9.45 -14.10
CA SER A 156 -8.65 -9.42 -14.87
C SER A 156 -9.24 -8.01 -14.84
N ASP A 157 -9.87 -7.58 -15.94
CA ASP A 157 -10.48 -6.26 -16.03
C ASP A 157 -11.99 -6.33 -15.70
N TYR A 158 -12.41 -5.54 -14.70
CA TYR A 158 -13.83 -5.39 -14.34
C TYR A 158 -14.66 -4.85 -15.53
N ARG A 159 -14.06 -4.02 -16.40
CA ARG A 159 -14.69 -3.43 -17.59
C ARG A 159 -15.07 -4.50 -18.60
N GLU A 160 -14.31 -5.59 -18.63
CA GLU A 160 -14.57 -6.77 -19.45
C GLU A 160 -15.51 -7.79 -18.76
N LYS A 161 -16.02 -7.47 -17.56
CA LYS A 161 -16.80 -8.39 -16.71
C LYS A 161 -16.05 -9.68 -16.37
N LYS A 162 -14.72 -9.63 -16.34
CA LYS A 162 -13.85 -10.70 -15.85
C LYS A 162 -13.39 -10.33 -14.45
N TYR A 163 -13.83 -11.10 -13.46
CA TYR A 163 -13.59 -10.77 -12.04
C TYR A 163 -12.49 -11.58 -11.39
N ILE A 164 -12.13 -12.73 -11.97
CA ILE A 164 -11.08 -13.62 -11.49
C ILE A 164 -9.91 -13.55 -12.47
N GLY A 165 -8.74 -13.21 -11.95
CA GLY A 165 -7.48 -13.13 -12.68
C GLY A 165 -6.63 -14.38 -12.51
N GLN A 166 -5.30 -14.20 -12.57
CA GLN A 166 -4.34 -15.30 -12.44
C GLN A 166 -4.21 -15.75 -10.99
N THR A 167 -4.11 -17.07 -10.82
CA THR A 167 -3.64 -17.71 -9.59
C THR A 167 -2.17 -18.11 -9.71
N LYS A 168 -1.37 -17.84 -8.67
CA LYS A 168 -0.03 -18.40 -8.48
C LYS A 168 0.12 -18.99 -7.09
N ILE A 169 0.92 -20.05 -6.99
CA ILE A 169 1.30 -20.65 -5.71
C ILE A 169 2.66 -20.06 -5.31
N VAL A 170 2.73 -19.45 -4.13
CA VAL A 170 3.91 -18.80 -3.57
C VAL A 170 4.15 -19.40 -2.18
N ASP A 171 5.24 -20.16 -2.03
CA ASP A 171 5.57 -20.87 -0.78
C ASP A 171 4.42 -21.70 -0.20
N GLY A 172 3.63 -22.33 -1.09
CA GLY A 172 2.46 -23.15 -0.75
C GLY A 172 1.15 -22.37 -0.60
N VAL A 173 1.19 -21.03 -0.56
CA VAL A 173 0.01 -20.16 -0.52
C VAL A 173 -0.51 -19.90 -1.93
N SER A 174 -1.79 -20.19 -2.17
CA SER A 174 -2.45 -19.85 -3.44
C SER A 174 -2.94 -18.42 -3.40
N ILE A 175 -2.47 -17.58 -4.32
CA ILE A 175 -2.83 -16.16 -4.43
C ILE A 175 -3.46 -15.94 -5.80
N THR A 176 -4.71 -15.50 -5.80
CA THR A 176 -5.48 -15.19 -7.00
C THR A 176 -5.74 -13.70 -7.06
N SER A 177 -5.36 -13.04 -8.16
CA SER A 177 -5.78 -11.67 -8.41
C SER A 177 -7.29 -11.63 -8.72
N VAL A 178 -7.99 -10.63 -8.18
CA VAL A 178 -9.39 -10.37 -8.51
C VAL A 178 -9.56 -8.93 -8.96
N ALA A 179 -10.53 -8.69 -9.85
CA ALA A 179 -10.77 -7.36 -10.39
C ALA A 179 -11.18 -6.40 -9.27
N ALA A 180 -10.56 -5.22 -9.26
CA ALA A 180 -10.99 -4.07 -8.45
C ALA A 180 -11.48 -2.95 -9.37
N TYR A 181 -12.26 -2.00 -8.85
CA TYR A 181 -12.57 -0.76 -9.56
C TYR A 181 -11.65 0.33 -9.05
N HIS A 182 -10.57 0.61 -9.78
CA HIS A 182 -9.61 1.64 -9.39
C HIS A 182 -8.85 2.19 -10.60
N TRP A 183 -7.78 2.94 -10.32
CA TRP A 183 -6.77 3.38 -11.28
C TRP A 183 -5.39 3.07 -10.70
N GLY A 184 -4.49 2.54 -11.52
CA GLY A 184 -3.25 1.91 -11.07
C GLY A 184 -1.98 2.72 -11.33
N GLY A 185 -2.08 4.01 -11.65
CA GLY A 185 -0.92 4.85 -11.94
C GLY A 185 -0.34 5.55 -10.71
N ARG A 186 0.98 5.74 -10.66
CA ARG A 186 1.73 6.28 -9.53
C ARG A 186 1.80 7.82 -9.51
N TYR A 187 1.78 8.46 -10.67
CA TYR A 187 2.11 9.88 -10.87
C TYR A 187 0.97 10.71 -11.50
N GLY A 188 -0.26 10.21 -11.42
CA GLY A 188 -1.49 10.91 -11.82
C GLY A 188 -1.91 10.63 -13.26
N ILE A 189 -1.00 10.84 -14.21
CA ILE A 189 -1.30 10.74 -15.65
C ILE A 189 -0.61 9.55 -16.33
N ASP A 190 0.27 8.86 -15.61
CA ASP A 190 1.09 7.77 -16.09
C ASP A 190 0.28 6.55 -16.54
N GLY A 191 -0.78 6.19 -15.80
CA GLY A 191 -1.70 5.13 -16.23
C GLY A 191 -2.46 5.51 -17.51
N LEU A 192 -2.73 6.80 -17.75
CA LEU A 192 -3.37 7.29 -18.98
C LEU A 192 -2.38 7.35 -20.15
N LEU A 193 -1.14 7.79 -19.91
CA LEU A 193 -0.15 8.04 -20.95
C LEU A 193 0.60 6.78 -21.40
N TRP A 194 0.83 5.84 -20.49
CA TRP A 194 1.71 4.69 -20.74
C TRP A 194 1.01 3.34 -20.56
N GLY A 195 -0.28 3.32 -20.18
CA GLY A 195 -1.06 2.09 -20.07
C GLY A 195 -0.57 1.15 -18.97
N TYR A 196 0.26 1.64 -18.04
CA TYR A 196 0.69 0.90 -16.85
C TYR A 196 -0.43 0.89 -15.81
N ASP A 197 -1.54 0.23 -16.15
CA ASP A 197 -2.67 0.04 -15.25
C ASP A 197 -2.53 -1.31 -14.56
N GLY A 198 -2.24 -1.27 -13.26
CA GLY A 198 -2.06 -2.46 -12.43
C GLY A 198 -2.77 -2.27 -11.10
N PHE A 199 -4.01 -2.74 -11.02
CA PHE A 199 -4.74 -2.81 -9.76
C PHE A 199 -5.50 -4.14 -9.64
N CYS A 200 -5.51 -4.71 -8.45
CA CYS A 200 -6.33 -5.88 -8.14
C CYS A 200 -6.63 -5.96 -6.64
N GLY A 201 -7.64 -6.77 -6.30
CA GLY A 201 -7.72 -7.40 -4.99
C GLY A 201 -7.06 -8.78 -5.01
N PHE A 202 -7.05 -9.45 -3.86
CA PHE A 202 -6.51 -10.79 -3.71
C PHE A 202 -7.52 -11.72 -3.06
N ILE A 203 -7.58 -12.97 -3.54
CA ILE A 203 -8.08 -14.11 -2.78
C ILE A 203 -6.85 -14.93 -2.38
N ILE A 204 -6.70 -15.20 -1.09
CA ILE A 204 -5.56 -15.90 -0.52
C ILE A 204 -6.05 -17.21 0.10
N GLN A 205 -5.47 -18.33 -0.32
CA GLN A 205 -5.87 -19.66 0.15
C GLN A 205 -4.67 -20.45 0.66
N TYR A 206 -4.78 -20.98 1.87
CA TYR A 206 -3.73 -21.78 2.48
C TYR A 206 -4.31 -22.73 3.54
N ASN A 207 -3.90 -24.00 3.54
CA ASN A 207 -4.33 -25.03 4.51
C ASN A 207 -5.85 -25.09 4.78
N GLY A 208 -6.65 -24.94 3.72
CA GLY A 208 -8.11 -24.96 3.79
C GLY A 208 -8.77 -23.68 4.29
N MET A 209 -8.00 -22.60 4.50
CA MET A 209 -8.50 -21.26 4.80
C MET A 209 -8.56 -20.41 3.54
N THR A 210 -9.52 -19.49 3.48
CA THR A 210 -9.65 -18.47 2.44
C THR A 210 -9.81 -17.10 3.08
N VAL A 211 -9.00 -16.14 2.64
CA VAL A 211 -9.07 -14.71 2.99
C VAL A 211 -9.30 -13.92 1.70
#